data_AF-A0A1G2L6U1-F1
#
_entry.id   AF-A0A1G2L6U1-F1
#
_cell.length_a   1.000
_cell.length_b   1.000
_cell.length_c   1.000
_cell.angle_alpha   90.00
_cell.angle_beta   90.00
_cell.angle_gamma   90.00
#
_symmetry.space_group_name_H-M   'P 1'
#
loop_
_entity.id
_entity.type
_entity.pdbx_description
1 polymer ?
#
loop_
_entity_poly.entity_id
_entity_poly.type
_entity_poly.pdbx_seq_one_letter_code
_entity_poly.pdbx_strand_id
1 'polypeptide(L)'
;MKPVFSKGFVDELESFDPAGSQYAFRCEWDGNPASLSSWDAHTANGWTDIVHRPDGNTGFLVGVGVVPKYRGDFFRHNHLAPAYPWGGRRLEKRGGPGWEKPMRVSELLIAVTLDNLFRLGVVQIIGNARIPGYHLHGALTPQEYCRLRREDGKLQDPVLRFHERMGAEILKPVLYSMEDPESCNAGCWVIYRHPFAG
;
A
#
# COMPACT_ATOMS: atom_id res chain seq x y z
N MET A 1 -0.77 0.26 12.31
CA MET A 1 -2.22 0.57 12.40
C MET A 1 -2.95 -0.36 11.43
N LYS A 2 -4.15 -0.86 11.76
CA LYS A 2 -4.94 -1.77 10.89
C LYS A 2 -6.29 -1.11 10.52
N PRO A 3 -6.43 -0.47 9.35
CA PRO A 3 -7.76 -0.10 8.87
C PRO A 3 -8.47 -1.36 8.34
N VAL A 4 -9.72 -1.53 8.77
CA VAL A 4 -10.65 -2.58 8.30
C VAL A 4 -11.88 -1.85 7.76
N PHE A 5 -12.34 -2.23 6.57
CA PHE A 5 -13.55 -1.67 5.97
C PHE A 5 -14.67 -2.70 5.96
N SER A 6 -15.88 -2.26 6.25
CA SER A 6 -17.13 -3.01 6.11
C SER A 6 -18.10 -2.29 5.18
N LYS A 7 -19.11 -3.04 4.73
CA LYS A 7 -20.31 -2.53 4.07
C LYS A 7 -21.45 -2.52 5.10
N GLY A 8 -22.19 -1.40 5.21
CA GLY A 8 -23.43 -1.29 6.02
C GLY A 8 -23.45 -0.12 7.01
N PHE A 9 -24.50 0.70 6.97
CA PHE A 9 -24.95 1.55 8.09
C PHE A 9 -26.44 1.88 7.91
N VAL A 10 -27.31 1.17 8.64
CA VAL A 10 -28.58 1.64 9.24
C VAL A 10 -28.82 0.78 10.49
N ASP A 11 -29.52 1.35 11.48
CA ASP A 11 -29.83 0.84 12.82
C ASP A 11 -30.04 -0.67 12.99
N GLU A 12 -29.68 -1.18 14.18
CA GLU A 12 -29.83 -2.56 14.71
C GLU A 12 -28.68 -3.54 14.40
N LEU A 13 -27.82 -3.77 15.43
CA LEU A 13 -26.97 -4.97 15.64
C LEU A 13 -26.68 -5.87 14.41
N GLU A 14 -25.99 -5.35 13.38
CA GLU A 14 -25.59 -6.15 12.21
C GLU A 14 -24.22 -6.81 12.37
N SER A 15 -24.10 -8.01 11.81
CA SER A 15 -22.83 -8.72 11.64
C SER A 15 -21.93 -7.94 10.69
N PHE A 16 -20.78 -7.49 11.18
CA PHE A 16 -19.74 -6.86 10.37
C PHE A 16 -19.13 -7.87 9.38
N ASP A 17 -19.27 -7.64 8.07
CA ASP A 17 -18.64 -8.46 7.03
C ASP A 17 -17.35 -7.78 6.52
N PRO A 18 -16.15 -8.22 6.95
CA PRO A 18 -14.90 -7.54 6.64
C PRO A 18 -14.54 -7.69 5.15
N ALA A 19 -14.35 -6.57 4.46
CA ALA A 19 -14.02 -6.57 3.03
C ALA A 19 -12.53 -6.78 2.73
N GLY A 20 -11.67 -6.48 3.71
CA GLY A 20 -10.22 -6.58 3.58
C GLY A 20 -9.47 -5.90 4.71
N SER A 21 -8.15 -5.93 4.61
CA SER A 21 -7.23 -5.37 5.60
C SER A 21 -5.97 -4.82 4.94
N GLN A 22 -5.42 -3.77 5.53
CA GLN A 22 -4.11 -3.22 5.20
C GLN A 22 -3.21 -3.26 6.44
N TYR A 23 -1.96 -3.64 6.24
CA TYR A 23 -0.95 -3.61 7.30
C TYR A 23 0.13 -2.59 6.97
N ALA A 24 0.42 -1.72 7.94
CA ALA A 24 1.52 -0.78 7.88
C ALA A 24 1.99 -0.37 9.27
N PHE A 25 3.27 0.02 9.35
CA PHE A 25 3.92 0.53 10.55
C PHE A 25 4.91 1.65 10.19
N ARG A 26 5.45 2.34 11.20
CA ARG A 26 6.49 3.36 11.01
C ARG A 26 7.88 2.78 11.26
N CYS A 27 8.88 3.20 10.50
CA CYS A 27 10.28 2.80 10.65
C CYS A 27 11.18 4.01 10.40
N GLU A 28 12.46 3.83 10.70
CA GLU A 28 13.50 4.78 10.28
C GLU A 28 14.05 4.38 8.92
N TRP A 29 14.13 5.35 8.01
CA TRP A 29 14.82 5.18 6.75
C TRP A 29 15.41 6.52 6.27
N ASP A 30 16.62 6.46 5.73
CA ASP A 30 17.40 7.63 5.30
C ASP A 30 16.98 8.20 3.94
N GLY A 31 16.05 7.53 3.25
CA GLY A 31 15.62 7.91 1.91
C GLY A 31 16.58 7.48 0.79
N ASN A 32 17.66 6.75 1.10
CA ASN A 32 18.62 6.28 0.12
C ASN A 32 18.18 4.90 -0.43
N PRO A 33 17.77 4.76 -1.70
CA PRO A 33 17.35 3.46 -2.26
C PRO A 33 18.46 2.39 -2.25
N ALA A 34 19.74 2.79 -2.12
CA ALA A 34 20.84 1.86 -2.01
C ALA A 34 20.82 1.07 -0.68
N SER A 35 20.26 1.63 0.40
CA SER A 35 20.12 0.94 1.70
C SER A 35 19.03 -0.14 1.70
N LEU A 36 18.14 -0.13 0.70
CA LEU A 36 17.11 -1.15 0.49
C LEU A 36 17.69 -2.34 -0.30
N SER A 37 18.36 -3.25 0.42
CA SER A 37 19.07 -4.41 -0.14
C SER A 37 18.15 -5.60 -0.44
N SER A 38 17.39 -6.08 0.56
CA SER A 38 16.39 -7.15 0.43
C SER A 38 15.17 -6.88 1.32
N TRP A 39 14.08 -7.59 1.09
CA TRP A 39 12.92 -7.53 1.99
C TRP A 39 13.26 -8.06 3.38
N ASP A 40 14.00 -9.16 3.46
CA ASP A 40 14.39 -9.77 4.73
C ASP A 40 15.27 -8.86 5.56
N ALA A 41 16.27 -8.24 4.93
CA ALA A 41 17.15 -7.30 5.62
C ALA A 41 16.34 -6.11 6.17
N HIS A 42 15.40 -5.59 5.38
CA HIS A 42 14.59 -4.46 5.81
C HIS A 42 13.57 -4.82 6.90
N THR A 43 13.05 -6.04 6.90
CA THR A 43 12.00 -6.49 7.84
C THR A 43 12.52 -7.33 9.00
N ALA A 44 13.84 -7.42 9.17
CA ALA A 44 14.49 -8.34 10.11
C ALA A 44 13.98 -9.80 9.95
N ASN A 45 13.91 -10.29 8.71
CA ASN A 45 13.37 -11.60 8.33
C ASN A 45 11.91 -11.79 8.77
N GLY A 46 11.07 -10.75 8.59
CA GLY A 46 9.66 -10.76 8.97
C GLY A 46 9.36 -10.38 10.42
N TRP A 47 10.36 -10.16 11.28
CA TRP A 47 10.20 -9.68 12.65
C TRP A 47 9.99 -8.16 12.69
N THR A 48 8.81 -7.74 12.23
CA THR A 48 8.46 -6.31 12.06
C THR A 48 8.43 -5.49 13.36
N ASP A 49 8.30 -6.14 14.52
CA ASP A 49 8.38 -5.50 15.83
C ASP A 49 9.78 -4.94 16.13
N ILE A 50 10.83 -5.58 15.59
CA ILE A 50 12.23 -5.12 15.71
C ILE A 50 12.46 -3.85 14.89
N VAL A 51 11.81 -3.76 13.73
CA VAL A 51 11.97 -2.65 12.76
C VAL A 51 11.03 -1.48 13.09
N HIS A 52 9.88 -1.76 13.70
CA HIS A 52 8.89 -0.75 14.03
C HIS A 52 9.48 0.29 14.99
N ARG A 53 9.43 1.55 14.55
CA ARG A 53 9.75 2.73 15.36
C ARG A 53 8.49 3.56 15.47
N PRO A 54 7.86 3.64 16.66
CA PRO A 54 6.62 4.36 16.83
C PRO A 54 6.69 5.83 16.48
N ASP A 55 7.87 6.45 16.40
CA ASP A 55 8.14 7.84 16.03
C ASP A 55 8.90 7.95 14.70
N GLY A 56 9.03 6.84 13.97
CA GLY A 56 9.81 6.75 12.74
C GLY A 56 9.41 7.72 11.63
N ASN A 57 10.39 8.20 10.88
CA ASN A 57 10.20 9.17 9.79
C ASN A 57 9.54 8.60 8.52
N THR A 58 9.46 7.27 8.39
CA THR A 58 9.03 6.58 7.17
C THR A 58 7.90 5.60 7.47
N GLY A 59 6.86 5.58 6.65
CA GLY A 59 5.86 4.53 6.67
C GLY A 59 6.30 3.30 5.88
N PHE A 60 6.00 2.11 6.37
CA PHE A 60 6.24 0.85 5.66
C PHE A 60 4.90 0.14 5.38
N LEU A 61 4.53 0.03 4.10
CA LEU A 61 3.37 -0.74 3.64
C LEU A 61 3.76 -2.22 3.53
N VAL A 62 3.15 -3.06 4.38
CA VAL A 62 3.48 -4.49 4.45
C VAL A 62 2.66 -5.31 3.45
N GLY A 63 1.34 -5.10 3.44
CA GLY A 63 0.46 -5.91 2.60
C GLY A 63 -0.98 -5.45 2.63
N VAL A 64 -1.62 -5.60 1.47
CA VAL A 64 -3.05 -5.36 1.25
C VAL A 64 -3.73 -6.70 0.97
N GLY A 65 -4.84 -6.98 1.65
CA GLY A 65 -5.68 -8.14 1.42
C GLY A 65 -7.11 -7.71 1.15
N VAL A 66 -7.69 -8.19 0.06
CA VAL A 66 -9.11 -8.01 -0.26
C VAL A 66 -9.76 -9.39 -0.34
N VAL A 67 -10.83 -9.57 0.42
CA VAL A 67 -11.61 -10.80 0.42
C VAL A 67 -12.17 -11.02 -1.00
N PRO A 68 -12.03 -12.22 -1.59
CA PRO A 68 -12.34 -12.45 -3.00
C PRO A 68 -13.71 -11.94 -3.46
N LYS A 69 -14.76 -12.10 -2.64
CA LYS A 69 -16.13 -11.66 -2.98
C LYS A 69 -16.32 -10.16 -3.18
N TYR A 70 -15.38 -9.33 -2.69
CA TYR A 70 -15.42 -7.87 -2.85
C TYR A 70 -14.39 -7.34 -3.85
N ARG A 71 -13.67 -8.23 -4.56
CA ARG A 71 -12.71 -7.80 -5.57
C ARG A 71 -13.47 -7.23 -6.76
N GLY A 72 -13.15 -6.00 -7.14
CA GLY A 72 -13.80 -5.30 -8.26
C GLY A 72 -14.99 -4.44 -7.85
N ASP A 73 -15.53 -4.65 -6.64
CA ASP A 73 -16.58 -3.80 -6.09
C ASP A 73 -16.06 -2.39 -5.81
N PHE A 74 -16.91 -1.41 -6.11
CA PHE A 74 -16.67 0.00 -5.80
C PHE A 74 -17.49 0.42 -4.59
N PHE A 75 -16.85 1.14 -3.68
CA PHE A 75 -17.46 1.65 -2.47
C PHE A 75 -17.34 3.16 -2.45
N ARG A 76 -18.43 3.82 -2.08
CA ARG A 76 -18.37 5.20 -1.59
C ARG A 76 -17.97 5.12 -0.12
N HIS A 77 -17.01 5.95 0.26
CA HIS A 77 -16.55 6.01 1.63
C HIS A 77 -16.90 7.37 2.24
N ASN A 78 -17.08 7.41 3.55
CA ASN A 78 -17.17 8.70 4.22
C ASN A 78 -15.78 9.34 4.27
N HIS A 79 -15.69 10.62 3.92
CA HIS A 79 -14.46 11.42 3.95
C HIS A 79 -14.00 11.78 5.35
N LEU A 80 -14.71 11.31 6.38
CA LEU A 80 -14.49 11.70 7.75
C LEU A 80 -13.49 10.71 8.35
N ALA A 81 -12.32 11.20 8.76
CA ALA A 81 -11.41 10.38 9.56
C ALA A 81 -12.10 10.06 10.90
N PRO A 82 -12.23 8.79 11.33
CA PRO A 82 -12.85 8.50 12.62
C PRO A 82 -12.11 9.28 13.71
N ALA A 83 -12.86 9.96 14.58
CA ALA A 83 -12.30 10.52 15.80
C ALA A 83 -11.71 9.36 16.59
N TYR A 84 -10.40 9.40 16.85
CA TYR A 84 -9.76 8.33 17.62
C TYR A 84 -10.40 8.27 19.04
N PRO A 85 -10.62 7.07 19.62
CA PRO A 85 -11.36 6.91 20.88
C PRO A 85 -10.76 7.63 22.09
N TRP A 86 -9.51 8.11 22.00
CA TRP A 86 -8.76 8.73 23.09
C TRP A 86 -8.78 10.26 23.05
N GLY A 87 -9.93 10.84 22.71
CA GLY A 87 -10.21 12.27 22.87
C GLY A 87 -9.31 13.18 22.01
N GLY A 88 -9.68 13.39 20.74
CA GLY A 88 -8.96 14.33 19.89
C GLY A 88 -9.67 14.68 18.58
N ARG A 89 -10.17 15.92 18.53
CA ARG A 89 -10.58 16.74 17.37
C ARG A 89 -11.71 16.27 16.44
N ARG A 90 -12.42 17.29 15.96
CA ARG A 90 -13.44 17.30 14.90
C ARG A 90 -12.95 16.50 13.69
N LEU A 91 -13.86 15.77 13.05
CA LEU A 91 -13.61 15.03 11.80
C LEU A 91 -13.07 16.02 10.74
N GLU A 92 -11.76 16.06 10.50
CA GLU A 92 -11.18 16.80 9.39
C GLU A 92 -11.47 16.03 8.10
N LYS A 93 -11.91 16.72 7.04
CA LYS A 93 -12.09 16.12 5.71
C LYS A 93 -10.78 15.42 5.30
N ARG A 94 -10.87 14.17 4.87
CA ARG A 94 -9.80 13.46 4.17
C ARG A 94 -9.73 13.93 2.72
N GLY A 95 -8.51 14.11 2.23
CA GLY A 95 -8.21 13.98 0.82
C GLY A 95 -8.43 15.18 -0.10
N GLY A 96 -7.84 15.07 -1.30
CA GLY A 96 -8.10 15.92 -2.47
C GLY A 96 -9.27 15.42 -3.34
N PRO A 97 -9.45 15.95 -4.57
CA PRO A 97 -10.63 15.69 -5.42
C PRO A 97 -10.91 14.20 -5.72
N GLY A 98 -9.89 13.34 -5.64
CA GLY A 98 -10.00 11.90 -5.88
C GLY A 98 -10.92 11.12 -4.96
N TRP A 99 -11.02 11.56 -3.72
CA TRP A 99 -11.74 10.84 -2.68
C TRP A 99 -13.26 10.90 -2.90
N GLU A 100 -13.76 11.81 -3.74
CA GLU A 100 -15.21 11.95 -3.98
C GLU A 100 -15.77 10.86 -4.90
N LYS A 101 -14.89 10.13 -5.58
CA LYS A 101 -15.26 9.07 -6.52
C LYS A 101 -15.42 7.73 -5.78
N PRO A 102 -16.30 6.84 -6.25
CA PRO A 102 -16.30 5.46 -5.80
C PRO A 102 -14.93 4.80 -6.05
N MET A 103 -14.40 4.11 -5.05
CA MET A 103 -13.08 3.47 -5.11
C MET A 103 -13.19 1.98 -4.80
N ARG A 104 -12.27 1.19 -5.33
CA ARG A 104 -12.18 -0.24 -4.99
C ARG A 104 -11.70 -0.42 -3.55
N VAL A 105 -12.01 -1.55 -2.93
CA VAL A 105 -11.57 -1.86 -1.56
C VAL A 105 -10.06 -1.70 -1.38
N SER A 106 -9.25 -2.17 -2.33
CA SER A 106 -7.79 -2.05 -2.30
C SER A 106 -7.32 -0.58 -2.37
N GLU A 107 -8.00 0.24 -3.17
CA GLU A 107 -7.68 1.66 -3.33
C GLU A 107 -8.00 2.41 -2.03
N LEU A 108 -9.15 2.13 -1.41
CA LEU A 108 -9.55 2.69 -0.11
C LEU A 108 -8.58 2.29 1.01
N LEU A 109 -8.23 1.01 1.10
CA LEU A 109 -7.31 0.46 2.08
C LEU A 109 -5.94 1.15 2.03
N ILE A 110 -5.40 1.35 0.82
CA ILE A 110 -4.13 2.04 0.64
C ILE A 110 -4.29 3.54 0.88
N ALA A 111 -5.27 4.21 0.27
CA ALA A 111 -5.47 5.65 0.42
C ALA A 111 -5.61 6.09 1.88
N VAL A 112 -6.42 5.39 2.67
CA VAL A 112 -6.60 5.67 4.10
C VAL A 112 -5.33 5.39 4.90
N THR A 113 -4.59 4.34 4.55
CA THR A 113 -3.30 4.05 5.20
C THR A 113 -2.26 5.13 4.91
N LEU A 114 -2.17 5.60 3.66
CA LEU A 114 -1.29 6.70 3.27
C LEU A 114 -1.65 7.97 4.04
N ASP A 115 -2.91 8.39 4.01
CA ASP A 115 -3.39 9.59 4.70
C ASP A 115 -3.13 9.52 6.22
N ASN A 116 -3.38 8.36 6.85
CA ASN A 116 -3.09 8.17 8.27
C ASN A 116 -1.59 8.28 8.58
N LEU A 117 -0.72 7.67 7.77
CA LEU A 117 0.73 7.72 8.00
C LEU A 117 1.29 9.14 7.83
N PHE A 118 0.87 9.86 6.79
CA PHE A 118 1.29 11.27 6.61
C PHE A 118 0.77 12.17 7.73
N ARG A 119 -0.46 11.97 8.22
CA ARG A 119 -0.97 12.70 9.41
C ARG A 119 -0.20 12.37 10.69
N LEU A 120 0.41 11.20 10.78
CA LEU A 120 1.31 10.84 11.88
C LEU A 120 2.71 11.46 11.74
N GLY A 121 2.98 12.23 10.68
CA GLY A 121 4.20 13.00 10.50
C GLY A 121 5.32 12.29 9.74
N VAL A 122 5.05 11.14 9.10
CA VAL A 122 6.06 10.53 8.20
C VAL A 122 6.27 11.43 6.98
N VAL A 123 7.49 11.48 6.46
CA VAL A 123 7.83 12.30 5.28
C VAL A 123 7.75 11.49 3.98
N GLN A 124 7.75 10.16 4.08
CA GLN A 124 7.69 9.24 2.96
C GLN A 124 7.12 7.90 3.41
N ILE A 125 6.61 7.12 2.45
CA ILE A 125 6.09 5.78 2.70
C ILE A 125 6.65 4.85 1.63
N ILE A 126 7.29 3.77 2.03
CA ILE A 126 7.80 2.74 1.13
C ILE A 126 6.96 1.46 1.23
N GLY A 127 7.01 0.66 0.18
CA GLY A 127 6.40 -0.66 0.16
C GLY A 127 7.16 -1.59 -0.77
N ASN A 128 7.09 -2.89 -0.49
CA ASN A 128 7.62 -3.92 -1.37
C ASN A 128 6.46 -4.56 -2.14
N ALA A 129 6.40 -4.32 -3.44
CA ALA A 129 5.36 -4.84 -4.30
C ALA A 129 5.81 -6.15 -4.95
N ARG A 130 4.91 -7.15 -4.97
CA ARG A 130 5.03 -8.32 -5.86
C ARG A 130 5.01 -7.86 -7.33
N ILE A 131 5.61 -8.66 -8.20
CA ILE A 131 5.64 -8.43 -9.66
C ILE A 131 5.12 -9.66 -10.41
N PRO A 132 3.84 -10.05 -10.20
CA PRO A 132 3.33 -11.38 -10.54
C PRO A 132 3.27 -11.67 -12.04
N GLY A 133 3.46 -10.68 -12.93
CA GLY A 133 3.57 -10.96 -14.36
C GLY A 133 4.97 -11.40 -14.81
N TYR A 134 5.99 -11.32 -13.94
CA TYR A 134 7.39 -11.46 -14.36
C TYR A 134 7.73 -12.84 -14.94
N HIS A 135 7.13 -13.92 -14.43
CA HIS A 135 7.32 -15.28 -14.97
C HIS A 135 6.98 -15.41 -16.48
N LEU A 136 6.15 -14.52 -17.02
CA LEU A 136 5.80 -14.48 -18.45
C LEU A 136 6.86 -13.77 -19.31
N HIS A 137 7.88 -13.18 -18.68
CA HIS A 137 8.89 -12.32 -19.31
C HIS A 137 10.31 -12.79 -19.01
N GLY A 138 10.56 -14.11 -18.99
CA GLY A 138 11.85 -14.70 -18.58
C GLY A 138 13.10 -14.28 -19.38
N ALA A 139 12.94 -13.61 -20.52
CA ALA A 139 14.05 -13.02 -21.27
C ALA A 139 14.53 -11.66 -20.71
N LEU A 140 13.72 -11.00 -19.87
CA LEU A 140 14.04 -9.71 -19.26
C LEU A 140 14.63 -9.91 -17.87
N THR A 141 15.52 -9.01 -17.47
CA THR A 141 15.92 -8.88 -16.07
C THR A 141 14.77 -8.27 -15.23
N PRO A 142 14.76 -8.44 -13.90
CA PRO A 142 13.76 -7.78 -13.05
C PRO A 142 13.77 -6.26 -13.21
N GLN A 143 14.95 -5.67 -13.46
CA GLN A 143 15.12 -4.24 -13.67
C GLN A 143 14.44 -3.76 -14.95
N GLU A 144 14.56 -4.51 -16.04
CA GLU A 144 13.90 -4.20 -17.31
C GLU A 144 12.39 -4.41 -17.19
N TYR A 145 11.95 -5.52 -16.59
CA TYR A 145 10.53 -5.81 -16.41
C TYR A 145 9.81 -4.76 -15.55
N CYS A 146 10.40 -4.33 -14.41
CA CYS A 146 9.79 -3.30 -13.56
C CYS A 146 9.64 -1.93 -14.26
N ARG A 147 10.38 -1.70 -15.36
CA ARG A 147 10.30 -0.49 -16.18
C ARG A 147 9.52 -0.69 -17.48
N LEU A 148 9.14 -1.93 -17.81
CA LEU A 148 8.43 -2.25 -19.03
C LEU A 148 7.06 -1.57 -19.03
N ARG A 149 6.73 -0.90 -20.13
CA ARG A 149 5.46 -0.19 -20.32
C ARG A 149 4.70 -0.79 -21.50
N ARG A 150 3.38 -0.77 -21.39
CA ARG A 150 2.43 -1.09 -22.46
C ARG A 150 2.37 0.04 -23.49
N GLU A 151 1.69 -0.21 -24.59
CA GLU A 151 1.42 0.80 -25.63
C GLU A 151 0.70 2.05 -25.07
N ASP A 152 -0.13 1.89 -24.03
CA ASP A 152 -0.83 3.00 -23.36
C ASP A 152 0.06 3.77 -22.36
N GLY A 153 1.36 3.52 -22.37
CA GLY A 153 2.35 4.16 -21.51
C GLY A 153 2.33 3.70 -20.05
N LYS A 154 1.38 2.85 -19.65
CA LYS A 154 1.31 2.33 -18.27
C LYS A 154 2.26 1.18 -18.06
N LEU A 155 2.73 0.97 -16.83
CA LEU A 155 3.56 -0.19 -16.50
C LEU A 155 2.89 -1.51 -16.91
N GLN A 156 3.71 -2.45 -17.40
CA GLN A 156 3.29 -3.78 -17.81
C GLN A 156 2.70 -4.54 -16.63
N ASP A 157 3.44 -4.56 -15.52
CA ASP A 157 3.06 -5.30 -14.32
C ASP A 157 1.77 -4.72 -13.70
N PRO A 158 0.74 -5.55 -13.44
CA PRO A 158 -0.53 -5.06 -12.92
C PRO A 158 -0.44 -4.49 -11.50
N VAL A 159 0.47 -4.99 -10.67
CA VAL A 159 0.64 -4.52 -9.28
C VAL A 159 1.42 -3.21 -9.26
N LEU A 160 2.52 -3.11 -10.03
CA LEU A 160 3.25 -1.84 -10.14
C LEU A 160 2.39 -0.75 -10.77
N ARG A 161 1.62 -1.07 -11.82
CA ARG A 161 0.65 -0.14 -12.43
C ARG A 161 -0.41 0.33 -11.44
N PHE A 162 -0.82 -0.52 -10.50
CA PHE A 162 -1.75 -0.12 -9.44
C PHE A 162 -1.10 0.87 -8.47
N HIS A 163 0.13 0.60 -8.01
CA HIS A 163 0.88 1.53 -7.16
C HIS A 163 1.16 2.88 -7.86
N GLU A 164 1.57 2.86 -9.13
CA GLU A 164 1.77 4.06 -9.96
C GLU A 164 0.47 4.89 -10.05
N ARG A 165 -0.68 4.23 -10.28
CA ARG A 165 -2.00 4.89 -10.27
C ARG A 165 -2.35 5.52 -8.92
N MET A 166 -1.92 4.92 -7.81
CA MET A 166 -2.12 5.46 -6.47
C MET A 166 -1.12 6.59 -6.12
N GLY A 167 -0.22 6.96 -7.04
CA GLY A 167 0.75 8.04 -6.87
C GLY A 167 2.13 7.59 -6.38
N ALA A 168 2.44 6.29 -6.46
CA ALA A 168 3.77 5.80 -6.12
C ALA A 168 4.78 6.02 -7.25
N GLU A 169 6.03 6.28 -6.89
CA GLU A 169 7.18 6.15 -7.78
C GLU A 169 7.77 4.73 -7.65
N ILE A 170 8.26 4.18 -8.77
CA ILE A 170 8.94 2.87 -8.82
C ILE A 170 10.43 3.11 -8.56
N LEU A 171 10.97 2.57 -7.45
CA LEU A 171 12.37 2.78 -7.05
C LEU A 171 13.31 1.80 -7.73
N LYS A 172 13.25 0.53 -7.34
CA LYS A 172 14.19 -0.50 -7.81
C LYS A 172 13.64 -1.91 -7.59
N PRO A 173 14.03 -2.89 -8.43
CA PRO A 173 13.76 -4.29 -8.14
C PRO A 173 14.53 -4.75 -6.90
N VAL A 174 14.05 -5.84 -6.30
CA VAL A 174 14.64 -6.44 -5.11
C VAL A 174 14.33 -7.93 -5.09
N LEU A 175 15.22 -8.72 -4.51
CA LEU A 175 14.98 -10.15 -4.30
C LEU A 175 14.18 -10.38 -3.02
N TYR A 176 13.37 -11.41 -3.07
CA TYR A 176 12.45 -11.83 -2.02
C TYR A 176 12.86 -13.22 -1.55
N SER A 177 12.94 -13.44 -0.23
CA SER A 177 13.14 -14.79 0.31
C SER A 177 11.89 -15.66 0.20
N MET A 178 10.70 -15.04 0.16
CA MET A 178 9.46 -15.82 0.05
C MET A 178 9.33 -16.38 -1.35
N GLU A 179 8.93 -17.65 -1.42
CA GLU A 179 8.67 -18.34 -2.66
C GLU A 179 7.44 -17.74 -3.36
N ASP A 180 7.69 -17.11 -4.49
CA ASP A 180 6.67 -16.54 -5.36
C ASP A 180 6.96 -16.96 -6.81
N PRO A 181 6.36 -18.06 -7.29
CA PRO A 181 6.58 -18.55 -8.64
C PRO A 181 6.20 -17.54 -9.73
N GLU A 182 5.18 -16.71 -9.48
CA GLU A 182 4.70 -15.73 -10.45
C GLU A 182 5.67 -14.55 -10.60
N SER A 183 6.29 -14.15 -9.50
CA SER A 183 7.30 -13.07 -9.47
C SER A 183 8.73 -13.58 -9.58
N CYS A 184 8.96 -14.89 -9.76
CA CYS A 184 10.28 -15.53 -9.73
C CYS A 184 11.14 -15.08 -8.52
N ASN A 185 10.53 -15.01 -7.33
CA ASN A 185 11.16 -14.53 -6.09
C ASN A 185 11.74 -13.10 -6.17
N ALA A 186 11.24 -12.28 -7.09
CA ALA A 186 11.57 -10.87 -7.19
C ALA A 186 10.38 -10.00 -6.78
N GLY A 187 10.67 -8.76 -6.45
CA GLY A 187 9.70 -7.73 -6.11
C GLY A 187 10.24 -6.36 -6.53
N CYS A 188 9.52 -5.31 -6.17
CA CYS A 188 9.95 -3.95 -6.45
C CYS A 188 9.62 -3.00 -5.29
N TRP A 189 10.61 -2.21 -4.90
CA TRP A 189 10.40 -1.11 -3.97
C TRP A 189 9.64 0.02 -4.66
N VAL A 190 8.58 0.49 -4.01
CA VAL A 190 7.80 1.66 -4.40
C VAL A 190 7.82 2.69 -3.28
N ILE A 191 7.69 3.97 -3.63
CA ILE A 191 7.65 5.07 -2.66
C ILE A 191 6.49 6.02 -2.94
N TYR A 192 5.83 6.45 -1.88
CA TYR A 192 4.86 7.54 -1.88
C TYR A 192 5.45 8.72 -1.11
N ARG A 193 5.39 9.91 -1.70
CA ARG A 193 5.84 11.16 -1.08
C ARG A 193 4.70 12.05 -0.61
N HIS A 194 3.49 11.73 -1.03
CA HIS A 194 2.29 12.50 -0.74
C HIS A 194 1.11 11.57 -0.45
N PRO A 195 0.09 12.05 0.30
CA PRO A 195 -1.18 11.34 0.41
C PRO A 195 -1.81 11.08 -0.95
N PHE A 196 -2.70 10.09 -1.03
CA PHE A 196 -3.48 9.85 -2.24
C PHE A 196 -4.29 11.11 -2.61
N ALA A 197 -4.12 11.60 -3.84
CA ALA A 197 -4.77 12.83 -4.32
C ALA A 197 -6.02 12.55 -5.17
N GLY A 198 -6.02 11.46 -5.94
CA GLY A 198 -7.10 11.13 -6.88
C GLY A 198 -6.70 10.84 -8.29
#